data_AF-A0A930HM75-F1
#
_entry.id   AF-A0A930HM75-F1
#
_cell.length_a   1.000
_cell.length_b   1.000
_cell.length_c   1.000
_cell.angle_alpha   90.00
_cell.angle_beta   90.00
_cell.angle_gamma   90.00
#
_symmetry.space_group_name_H-M   'P 1'
#
loop_
_entity.id
_entity.type
_entity.pdbx_description
1 polymer ?
#
loop_
_entity_poly.entity_id
_entity_poly.type
_entity_poly.pdbx_seq_one_letter_code
_entity_poly.pdbx_strand_id
1 'polypeptide(L)'
;MKKKLLLGFTCFLLASLQMNLKAQVKPYDFTDGQFFYKVANKEAREVNVVSEKPRGSYTTKLLGLLTIPETATNEGITYTITGIGKQAFYMCEGIIGINLPNTLQTIGDKSFLGCHNLTSVKLPSLVRKIGKWAFMSCARMERIDVDEKNQNFCSVDGVLFNKDVSILIQCPSGKKGECNIPESVTKISSQAFYGCVGLTAMRIPHNVAYIGNDAFYGCVKLRTIKCELKEPLMGEAMGTDVFEQVSTGDIGGSCKLYVPLDSKNAYEEAAQWKKFVPNIMEDQTLGIDVISNSDISVRSESGKILIATKDNAAYIHIYNVAGVIVYSCIVPAATSISLPVQIGVYIVKAGNKQVKVSMK
;
A
#
# COMPACT_ATOMS: atom_id res chain seq x y z
N MET A 1 -10.79 -45.00 -62.76
CA MET A 1 -11.15 -44.71 -61.35
C MET A 1 -10.04 -44.03 -60.52
N LYS A 2 -8.75 -44.08 -60.89
CA LYS A 2 -7.66 -43.53 -60.03
C LYS A 2 -7.48 -41.99 -60.03
N LYS A 3 -7.99 -41.24 -61.03
CA LYS A 3 -7.84 -39.77 -61.10
C LYS A 3 -8.83 -38.96 -60.25
N LYS A 4 -10.00 -39.52 -59.87
CA LYS A 4 -10.98 -38.81 -59.01
C LYS A 4 -10.64 -38.89 -57.52
N LEU A 5 -9.82 -39.85 -57.09
CA LEU A 5 -9.42 -40.01 -55.69
C LEU A 5 -8.30 -39.05 -55.27
N LEU A 6 -7.43 -38.66 -56.21
CA LEU A 6 -6.29 -37.76 -55.94
C LEU A 6 -6.72 -36.28 -55.82
N LEU A 7 -7.79 -35.88 -56.52
CA LEU A 7 -8.35 -34.52 -56.42
C LEU A 7 -9.15 -34.32 -55.12
N GLY A 8 -9.79 -35.38 -54.62
CA GLY A 8 -10.48 -35.37 -53.32
C GLY A 8 -9.52 -35.27 -52.13
N PHE A 9 -8.37 -35.96 -52.19
CA PHE A 9 -7.36 -35.94 -51.12
C PHE A 9 -6.61 -34.61 -51.04
N THR A 10 -6.36 -33.95 -52.16
CA THR A 10 -5.70 -32.63 -52.19
C THR A 10 -6.63 -31.52 -51.69
N CYS A 11 -7.93 -31.56 -52.00
CA CYS A 11 -8.92 -30.65 -51.42
C CYS A 11 -9.14 -30.89 -49.91
N PHE A 12 -9.10 -32.14 -49.43
CA PHE A 12 -9.21 -32.44 -47.99
C PHE A 12 -7.95 -32.11 -47.20
N LEU A 13 -6.75 -32.20 -47.79
CA LEU A 13 -5.51 -31.73 -47.16
C LEU A 13 -5.42 -30.20 -47.14
N LEU A 14 -5.90 -29.50 -48.18
CA LEU A 14 -6.02 -28.04 -48.16
C LEU A 14 -7.10 -27.56 -47.18
N ALA A 15 -8.23 -28.27 -47.05
CA ALA A 15 -9.27 -27.95 -46.07
C ALA A 15 -8.87 -28.32 -44.62
N SER A 16 -8.14 -29.41 -44.42
CA SER A 16 -7.65 -29.81 -43.08
C SER A 16 -6.42 -29.02 -42.62
N LEU A 17 -5.62 -28.45 -43.55
CA LEU A 17 -4.60 -27.45 -43.22
C LEU A 17 -5.21 -26.06 -42.94
N GLN A 18 -6.41 -25.77 -43.47
CA GLN A 18 -7.18 -24.56 -43.12
C GLN A 18 -8.03 -24.72 -41.85
N MET A 19 -8.16 -25.93 -41.29
CA MET A 19 -8.96 -26.20 -40.08
C MET A 19 -8.10 -26.64 -38.89
N ASN A 20 -7.03 -25.90 -38.56
CA ASN A 20 -6.54 -25.85 -37.16
C ASN A 20 -5.62 -24.67 -36.78
N LEU A 21 -5.74 -23.53 -37.47
CA LEU A 21 -5.39 -22.24 -36.88
C LEU A 21 -6.68 -21.54 -36.49
N LYS A 22 -7.20 -21.81 -35.29
CA LYS A 22 -7.88 -20.71 -34.58
C LYS A 22 -6.79 -19.66 -34.42
N ALA A 23 -6.73 -18.69 -35.34
CA ALA A 23 -5.82 -17.56 -35.23
C ALA A 23 -6.05 -16.97 -33.83
N GLN A 24 -5.12 -17.22 -32.91
CA GLN A 24 -5.19 -16.58 -31.60
C GLN A 24 -5.12 -15.09 -31.89
N VAL A 25 -6.23 -14.39 -31.66
CA VAL A 25 -6.30 -12.94 -31.84
C VAL A 25 -5.18 -12.36 -30.99
N LYS A 26 -4.19 -11.76 -31.66
CA LYS A 26 -3.06 -11.14 -30.97
C LYS A 26 -3.62 -10.12 -29.97
N PRO A 27 -3.13 -10.12 -28.72
CA PRO A 27 -3.63 -9.19 -27.70
C PRO A 27 -3.16 -7.74 -27.93
N TYR A 28 -2.30 -7.51 -28.93
CA TYR A 28 -1.69 -6.24 -29.33
C TYR A 28 -1.87 -6.00 -30.84
N ASP A 29 -1.71 -4.75 -31.25
CA ASP A 29 -1.79 -4.30 -32.64
C ASP A 29 -0.39 -4.21 -33.29
N PHE A 30 0.62 -3.74 -32.54
CA PHE A 30 2.01 -3.68 -33.01
C PHE A 30 3.02 -3.78 -31.86
N THR A 31 4.32 -3.86 -32.18
CA THR A 31 5.43 -3.97 -31.21
C THR A 31 6.66 -3.24 -31.74
N ASP A 32 7.49 -2.72 -30.84
CA ASP A 32 8.83 -2.18 -31.13
C ASP A 32 9.95 -3.20 -30.85
N GLY A 33 9.60 -4.46 -30.57
CA GLY A 33 10.52 -5.52 -30.19
C GLY A 33 10.75 -5.65 -28.68
N GLN A 34 10.49 -4.60 -27.90
CA GLN A 34 10.57 -4.63 -26.43
C GLN A 34 9.18 -4.68 -25.79
N PHE A 35 8.27 -3.82 -26.21
CA PHE A 35 6.91 -3.72 -25.71
C PHE A 35 5.88 -4.01 -26.80
N PHE A 36 4.67 -4.35 -26.36
CA PHE A 36 3.53 -4.63 -27.22
C PHE A 36 2.47 -3.57 -26.97
N TYR A 37 1.86 -3.07 -28.05
CA TYR A 37 1.00 -1.90 -28.01
C TYR A 37 -0.37 -2.22 -28.55
N LYS A 38 -1.41 -1.72 -27.88
CA LYS A 38 -2.79 -1.76 -28.36
C LYS A 38 -3.32 -0.34 -28.49
N VAL A 39 -3.85 0.00 -29.66
CA VAL A 39 -4.47 1.30 -29.96
C VAL A 39 -5.66 1.49 -29.03
N ALA A 40 -5.57 2.55 -28.23
CA ALA A 40 -6.61 2.96 -27.30
C ALA A 40 -7.54 3.98 -27.95
N ASN A 41 -6.99 4.89 -28.75
CA ASN A 41 -7.73 5.87 -29.52
C ASN A 41 -7.00 6.13 -30.85
N LYS A 42 -7.64 5.78 -31.98
CA LYS A 42 -7.05 5.93 -33.31
C LYS A 42 -6.96 7.40 -33.74
N GLU A 43 -7.95 8.22 -33.39
CA GLU A 43 -8.01 9.64 -33.78
C GLU A 43 -7.01 10.47 -32.98
N ALA A 44 -6.97 10.27 -31.65
CA ALA A 44 -6.02 10.94 -30.77
C ALA A 44 -4.60 10.33 -30.83
N ARG A 45 -4.43 9.24 -31.58
CA ARG A 45 -3.17 8.48 -31.69
C ARG A 45 -2.63 8.08 -30.33
N GLU A 46 -3.44 7.40 -29.54
CA GLU A 46 -3.07 6.90 -28.22
C GLU A 46 -2.99 5.38 -28.21
N VAL A 47 -2.01 4.84 -27.49
CA VAL A 47 -1.79 3.41 -27.30
C VAL A 47 -1.59 3.08 -25.82
N ASN A 48 -1.91 1.83 -25.47
CA ASN A 48 -1.57 1.24 -24.19
C ASN A 48 -0.47 0.19 -24.37
N VAL A 49 0.47 0.11 -23.43
CA VAL A 49 1.36 -1.05 -23.30
C VAL A 49 0.55 -2.25 -22.81
N VAL A 50 0.64 -3.38 -23.50
CA VAL A 50 -0.10 -4.62 -23.21
C VAL A 50 0.84 -5.82 -23.19
N SER A 51 0.34 -6.98 -22.75
CA SER A 51 1.10 -8.22 -22.81
C SER A 51 1.17 -8.76 -24.25
N GLU A 52 2.26 -9.44 -24.58
CA GLU A 52 2.39 -10.29 -25.78
C GLU A 52 1.37 -11.42 -25.79
N LYS A 53 1.00 -11.92 -24.60
CA LYS A 53 0.20 -13.13 -24.41
C LYS A 53 -1.26 -12.81 -24.04
N PRO A 54 -2.19 -13.73 -24.33
CA PRO A 54 -3.56 -13.61 -23.86
C PRO A 54 -3.65 -13.44 -22.33
N ARG A 55 -4.76 -12.87 -21.87
CA ARG A 55 -5.02 -12.65 -20.44
C ARG A 55 -4.89 -13.95 -19.63
N GLY A 56 -4.25 -13.85 -18.47
CA GLY A 56 -4.00 -14.98 -17.57
C GLY A 56 -2.68 -15.72 -17.83
N SER A 57 -1.98 -15.44 -18.94
CA SER A 57 -0.65 -16.01 -19.19
C SER A 57 0.48 -15.18 -18.57
N TYR A 58 1.55 -15.84 -18.14
CA TYR A 58 2.71 -15.19 -17.52
C TYR A 58 3.65 -14.57 -18.56
N THR A 59 4.13 -13.36 -18.26
CA THR A 59 5.14 -12.67 -19.07
C THR A 59 6.50 -12.82 -18.39
N THR A 60 7.41 -13.64 -18.91
CA THR A 60 8.71 -13.95 -18.25
C THR A 60 9.93 -13.38 -18.97
N LYS A 61 9.74 -12.73 -20.13
CA LYS A 61 10.85 -12.30 -20.99
C LYS A 61 11.49 -10.98 -20.56
N LEU A 62 10.74 -10.09 -19.90
CA LEU A 62 11.23 -8.77 -19.52
C LEU A 62 12.04 -8.85 -18.22
N LEU A 63 13.24 -8.27 -18.25
CA LEU A 63 14.23 -8.37 -17.19
C LEU A 63 14.81 -7.00 -16.83
N GLY A 64 15.17 -6.81 -15.56
CA GLY A 64 15.93 -5.65 -15.09
C GLY A 64 15.10 -4.37 -14.93
N LEU A 65 15.74 -3.22 -15.14
CA LEU A 65 15.09 -1.91 -15.15
C LEU A 65 14.54 -1.62 -16.55
N LEU A 66 13.23 -1.44 -16.64
CA LEU A 66 12.55 -1.08 -17.89
C LEU A 66 12.23 0.41 -17.93
N THR A 67 12.31 1.02 -19.11
CA THR A 67 11.80 2.38 -19.35
C THR A 67 10.76 2.30 -20.44
N ILE A 68 9.50 2.57 -20.10
CA ILE A 68 8.44 2.67 -21.10
C ILE A 68 8.58 4.05 -21.77
N PRO A 69 8.68 4.13 -23.11
CA PRO A 69 8.82 5.41 -23.79
C PRO A 69 7.54 6.25 -23.71
N GLU A 70 7.63 7.55 -24.03
CA GLU A 70 6.46 8.44 -24.13
C GLU A 70 5.62 8.13 -25.38
N THR A 71 6.26 7.59 -26.42
CA THR A 71 5.63 7.33 -27.72
C THR A 71 6.10 6.02 -28.33
N ALA A 72 5.27 5.42 -29.18
CA ALA A 72 5.64 4.31 -30.04
C ALA A 72 5.21 4.58 -31.49
N THR A 73 5.98 4.10 -32.47
CA THR A 73 5.69 4.35 -33.90
C THR A 73 5.40 3.03 -34.62
N ASN A 74 4.34 3.01 -35.42
CA ASN A 74 4.01 1.90 -36.32
C ASN A 74 3.75 2.45 -37.72
N GLU A 75 4.45 1.94 -38.73
CA GLU A 75 4.26 2.35 -40.14
C GLU A 75 4.31 3.87 -40.37
N GLY A 76 5.21 4.57 -39.67
CA GLY A 76 5.36 6.03 -39.77
C GLY A 76 4.33 6.85 -38.99
N ILE A 77 3.38 6.21 -38.29
CA ILE A 77 2.42 6.87 -37.39
C ILE A 77 2.94 6.78 -35.96
N THR A 78 3.18 7.93 -35.34
CA THR A 78 3.55 8.03 -33.93
C THR A 78 2.31 8.11 -33.04
N TYR A 79 2.29 7.27 -32.01
CA TYR A 79 1.26 7.20 -30.98
C TYR A 79 1.84 7.58 -29.62
N THR A 80 1.06 8.29 -28.81
CA THR A 80 1.37 8.60 -27.41
C THR A 80 1.00 7.42 -26.52
N ILE A 81 1.85 7.06 -25.58
CA ILE A 81 1.60 5.98 -24.63
C ILE A 81 0.84 6.54 -23.41
N THR A 82 -0.46 6.31 -23.36
CA THR A 82 -1.32 6.90 -22.31
C THR A 82 -1.76 5.90 -21.24
N GLY A 83 -1.45 4.61 -21.41
CA GLY A 83 -1.81 3.63 -20.39
C GLY A 83 -1.01 2.34 -20.40
N ILE A 84 -1.13 1.63 -19.27
CA ILE A 84 -0.70 0.25 -19.11
C ILE A 84 -1.97 -0.60 -19.04
N GLY A 85 -2.10 -1.54 -19.97
CA GLY A 85 -3.25 -2.40 -20.08
C GLY A 85 -3.40 -3.38 -18.92
N LYS A 86 -4.61 -3.93 -18.80
CA LYS A 86 -4.91 -5.03 -17.88
C LYS A 86 -3.92 -6.18 -18.06
N GLN A 87 -3.28 -6.61 -16.98
CA GLN A 87 -2.30 -7.71 -16.96
C GLN A 87 -1.08 -7.53 -17.88
N ALA A 88 -0.71 -6.30 -18.26
CA ALA A 88 0.40 -6.06 -19.19
C ALA A 88 1.74 -6.70 -18.75
N PHE A 89 2.04 -6.65 -17.45
CA PHE A 89 3.22 -7.22 -16.81
C PHE A 89 2.84 -8.27 -15.74
N TYR A 90 1.73 -8.99 -15.96
CA TYR A 90 1.26 -10.00 -15.00
C TYR A 90 2.31 -11.11 -14.77
N MET A 91 2.65 -11.33 -13.51
CA MET A 91 3.64 -12.31 -13.02
C MET A 91 5.02 -12.12 -13.68
N CYS A 92 5.39 -10.87 -13.98
CA CYS A 92 6.68 -10.57 -14.59
C CYS A 92 7.80 -10.49 -13.55
N GLU A 93 8.31 -11.66 -13.17
CA GLU A 93 9.29 -11.80 -12.09
C GLU A 93 10.66 -11.21 -12.40
N GLY A 94 10.98 -11.00 -13.68
CA GLY A 94 12.28 -10.46 -14.08
C GLY A 94 12.43 -8.95 -13.88
N ILE A 95 11.32 -8.22 -13.74
CA ILE A 95 11.35 -6.76 -13.62
C ILE A 95 11.79 -6.38 -12.20
N ILE A 96 12.84 -5.58 -12.12
CA ILE A 96 13.40 -5.06 -10.85
C ILE A 96 12.97 -3.61 -10.61
N GLY A 97 12.77 -2.86 -11.69
CA GLY A 97 12.33 -1.47 -11.67
C GLY A 97 11.61 -1.09 -12.97
N ILE A 98 10.75 -0.08 -12.90
CA ILE A 98 10.09 0.46 -14.09
C ILE A 98 10.00 1.99 -14.03
N ASN A 99 10.47 2.62 -15.10
CA ASN A 99 10.28 4.05 -15.35
C ASN A 99 9.03 4.22 -16.22
N LEU A 100 8.04 4.90 -15.65
CA LEU A 100 6.76 5.20 -16.30
C LEU A 100 6.84 6.54 -17.04
N PRO A 101 6.24 6.66 -18.24
CA PRO A 101 6.30 7.88 -19.04
C PRO A 101 5.39 8.97 -18.46
N ASN A 102 5.76 10.24 -18.60
CA ASN A 102 4.98 11.37 -18.09
C ASN A 102 3.62 11.53 -18.76
N THR A 103 3.46 10.98 -19.97
CA THR A 103 2.20 10.87 -20.72
C THR A 103 1.21 9.85 -20.16
N LEU A 104 1.63 9.02 -19.19
CA LEU A 104 0.81 7.96 -18.62
C LEU A 104 -0.37 8.51 -17.82
N GLN A 105 -1.58 8.08 -18.20
CA GLN A 105 -2.84 8.50 -17.57
C GLN A 105 -3.50 7.36 -16.78
N THR A 106 -3.36 6.11 -17.24
CA THR A 106 -4.06 4.95 -16.67
C THR A 106 -3.15 3.74 -16.46
N ILE A 107 -3.25 3.10 -15.30
CA ILE A 107 -2.66 1.79 -14.99
C ILE A 107 -3.81 0.79 -14.82
N GLY A 108 -3.81 -0.29 -15.61
CA GLY A 108 -4.90 -1.25 -15.68
C GLY A 108 -4.92 -2.27 -14.54
N ASP A 109 -6.04 -3.00 -14.42
CA ASP A 109 -6.19 -4.04 -13.40
C ASP A 109 -5.08 -5.09 -13.52
N LYS A 110 -4.53 -5.51 -12.38
CA LYS A 110 -3.50 -6.55 -12.29
C LYS A 110 -2.27 -6.30 -13.17
N SER A 111 -1.99 -5.05 -13.58
CA SER A 111 -0.95 -4.75 -14.56
C SER A 111 0.43 -5.22 -14.13
N PHE A 112 0.77 -5.14 -12.85
CA PHE A 112 2.02 -5.60 -12.24
C PHE A 112 1.80 -6.67 -11.17
N LEU A 113 0.61 -7.29 -11.11
CA LEU A 113 0.31 -8.32 -10.12
C LEU A 113 1.34 -9.46 -10.21
N GLY A 114 2.03 -9.73 -9.10
CA GLY A 114 3.05 -10.78 -9.02
C GLY A 114 4.41 -10.44 -9.64
N CYS A 115 4.72 -9.17 -9.87
CA CYS A 115 6.09 -8.75 -10.19
C CYS A 115 6.97 -8.83 -8.92
N HIS A 116 7.32 -10.03 -8.49
CA HIS A 116 7.92 -10.29 -7.17
C HIS A 116 9.24 -9.54 -6.91
N ASN A 117 10.02 -9.24 -7.95
CA ASN A 117 11.30 -8.52 -7.83
C ASN A 117 11.20 -7.00 -8.00
N LEU A 118 10.02 -6.46 -8.33
CA LEU A 118 9.85 -5.03 -8.49
C LEU A 118 9.99 -4.33 -7.13
N THR A 119 10.94 -3.41 -7.02
CA THR A 119 11.35 -2.79 -5.75
C THR A 119 10.66 -1.46 -5.45
N SER A 120 10.35 -0.69 -6.50
CA SER A 120 9.66 0.59 -6.38
C SER A 120 9.01 0.99 -7.70
N VAL A 121 8.03 1.89 -7.63
CA VAL A 121 7.39 2.53 -8.78
C VAL A 121 7.20 4.00 -8.46
N LYS A 122 7.47 4.90 -9.42
CA LYS A 122 7.10 6.32 -9.34
C LYS A 122 5.95 6.61 -10.30
N LEU A 123 4.81 7.04 -9.77
CA LEU A 123 3.65 7.46 -10.56
C LEU A 123 3.87 8.88 -11.12
N PRO A 124 3.78 9.09 -12.45
CA PRO A 124 3.92 10.40 -13.06
C PRO A 124 2.70 11.30 -12.83
N SER A 125 2.82 12.58 -13.19
CA SER A 125 1.86 13.63 -12.84
C SER A 125 0.46 13.46 -13.46
N LEU A 126 0.35 12.79 -14.61
CA LEU A 126 -0.93 12.65 -15.34
C LEU A 126 -1.73 11.40 -14.96
N VAL A 127 -1.19 10.51 -14.10
CA VAL A 127 -1.91 9.31 -13.69
C VAL A 127 -3.14 9.70 -12.88
N ARG A 128 -4.31 9.30 -13.40
CA ARG A 128 -5.63 9.55 -12.78
C ARG A 128 -6.38 8.27 -12.42
N LYS A 129 -5.91 7.11 -12.87
CA LYS A 129 -6.55 5.83 -12.62
C LYS A 129 -5.53 4.72 -12.40
N ILE A 130 -5.73 3.97 -11.31
CA ILE A 130 -4.99 2.75 -10.98
C ILE A 130 -6.01 1.64 -10.81
N GLY A 131 -5.83 0.56 -11.57
CA GLY A 131 -6.73 -0.59 -11.58
C GLY A 131 -6.62 -1.43 -10.32
N LYS A 132 -7.64 -2.28 -10.12
CA LYS A 132 -7.66 -3.20 -8.98
C LYS A 132 -6.45 -4.13 -9.04
N TRP A 133 -5.78 -4.31 -7.91
CA TRP A 133 -4.63 -5.19 -7.75
C TRP A 133 -3.45 -4.87 -8.68
N ALA A 134 -3.33 -3.62 -9.17
CA ALA A 134 -2.27 -3.24 -10.10
C ALA A 134 -0.87 -3.61 -9.59
N PHE A 135 -0.58 -3.42 -8.30
CA PHE A 135 0.72 -3.70 -7.67
C PHE A 135 0.67 -4.79 -6.59
N MET A 136 -0.41 -5.57 -6.53
CA MET A 136 -0.57 -6.62 -5.53
C MET A 136 0.50 -7.72 -5.71
N SER A 137 0.94 -8.32 -4.61
CA SER A 137 1.98 -9.38 -4.60
C SER A 137 3.33 -8.98 -5.23
N CYS A 138 3.66 -7.69 -5.28
CA CYS A 138 5.03 -7.25 -5.57
C CYS A 138 5.88 -7.37 -4.30
N ALA A 139 6.29 -8.59 -3.96
CA ALA A 139 6.83 -8.97 -2.64
C ALA A 139 8.06 -8.15 -2.19
N ARG A 140 8.85 -7.61 -3.12
CA ARG A 140 10.03 -6.77 -2.83
C ARG A 140 9.75 -5.27 -2.93
N MET A 141 8.53 -4.85 -3.22
CA MET A 141 8.20 -3.43 -3.38
C MET A 141 8.15 -2.76 -2.01
N GLU A 142 9.06 -1.83 -1.76
CA GLU A 142 9.16 -1.14 -0.46
C GLU A 142 8.48 0.24 -0.47
N ARG A 143 8.31 0.84 -1.67
CA ARG A 143 7.70 2.17 -1.84
C ARG A 143 6.98 2.32 -3.18
N ILE A 144 5.87 3.05 -3.14
CA ILE A 144 5.20 3.64 -4.30
C ILE A 144 5.33 5.15 -4.16
N ASP A 145 6.11 5.78 -5.03
CA ASP A 145 6.26 7.22 -5.08
C ASP A 145 5.27 7.84 -6.04
N VAL A 146 5.01 9.14 -5.86
CA VAL A 146 4.14 9.91 -6.73
C VAL A 146 4.81 11.24 -7.02
N ASP A 147 4.77 11.66 -8.29
CA ASP A 147 5.19 13.01 -8.67
C ASP A 147 4.34 14.06 -7.93
N GLU A 148 5.00 15.08 -7.37
CA GLU A 148 4.34 16.11 -6.55
C GLU A 148 3.23 16.87 -7.30
N LYS A 149 3.35 16.96 -8.64
CA LYS A 149 2.37 17.60 -9.51
C LYS A 149 1.16 16.73 -9.80
N ASN A 150 1.16 15.45 -9.41
CA ASN A 150 0.00 14.59 -9.55
C ASN A 150 -1.18 15.15 -8.74
N GLN A 151 -2.34 15.29 -9.39
CA GLN A 151 -3.53 15.91 -8.81
C GLN A 151 -4.47 14.90 -8.12
N ASN A 152 -4.26 13.60 -8.32
CA ASN A 152 -5.16 12.54 -7.85
C ASN A 152 -4.58 11.72 -6.69
N PHE A 153 -3.26 11.58 -6.67
CA PHE A 153 -2.55 10.72 -5.73
C PHE A 153 -1.38 11.44 -5.07
N CYS A 154 -0.94 10.90 -3.94
CA CYS A 154 0.33 11.26 -3.32
C CYS A 154 0.94 10.04 -2.62
N SER A 155 2.20 10.15 -2.25
CA SER A 155 2.90 9.17 -1.43
C SER A 155 3.25 9.77 -0.08
N VAL A 156 2.97 9.05 1.00
CA VAL A 156 3.44 9.39 2.35
C VAL A 156 4.22 8.19 2.86
N ASP A 157 5.52 8.38 3.11
CA ASP A 157 6.43 7.31 3.54
C ASP A 157 6.38 6.05 2.63
N GLY A 158 6.30 6.28 1.31
CA GLY A 158 6.23 5.22 0.31
C GLY A 158 4.88 4.49 0.21
N VAL A 159 3.86 4.89 0.99
CA VAL A 159 2.50 4.35 0.91
C VAL A 159 1.64 5.25 0.02
N LEU A 160 0.80 4.64 -0.82
CA LEU A 160 -0.02 5.34 -1.80
C LEU A 160 -1.37 5.77 -1.20
N PHE A 161 -1.70 7.05 -1.38
CA PHE A 161 -2.96 7.67 -0.98
C PHE A 161 -3.61 8.42 -2.15
N ASN A 162 -4.86 8.81 -1.98
CA ASN A 162 -5.43 9.92 -2.76
C ASN A 162 -4.79 11.26 -2.36
N LYS A 163 -4.98 12.30 -3.17
CA LYS A 163 -4.23 13.57 -3.04
C LYS A 163 -4.38 14.28 -1.70
N ASP A 164 -5.55 14.22 -1.08
CA ASP A 164 -5.88 14.81 0.22
C ASP A 164 -5.58 13.88 1.41
N VAL A 165 -4.99 12.70 1.16
CA VAL A 165 -4.59 11.73 2.20
C VAL A 165 -5.78 11.25 3.05
N SER A 166 -7.00 11.24 2.49
CA SER A 166 -8.19 10.73 3.17
C SER A 166 -8.44 9.23 2.93
N ILE A 167 -7.88 8.69 1.85
CA ILE A 167 -7.98 7.28 1.45
C ILE A 167 -6.60 6.67 1.33
N LEU A 168 -6.29 5.68 2.17
CA LEU A 168 -5.13 4.81 1.99
C LEU A 168 -5.48 3.78 0.91
N ILE A 169 -4.75 3.82 -0.20
CA ILE A 169 -5.02 3.02 -1.39
C ILE A 169 -4.21 1.73 -1.35
N GLN A 170 -2.89 1.82 -1.16
CA GLN A 170 -2.00 0.65 -1.19
C GLN A 170 -0.73 0.92 -0.39
N CYS A 171 -0.46 0.04 0.57
CA CYS A 171 0.85 -0.18 1.15
C CYS A 171 1.64 -1.18 0.29
N PRO A 172 2.91 -0.91 -0.05
CA PRO A 172 3.78 -1.85 -0.73
C PRO A 172 3.97 -3.14 0.08
N SER A 173 3.77 -4.33 -0.51
CA SER A 173 3.85 -5.62 0.19
C SER A 173 5.23 -5.91 0.80
N GLY A 174 6.29 -5.29 0.27
CA GLY A 174 7.65 -5.39 0.79
C GLY A 174 7.99 -4.37 1.90
N LYS A 175 7.08 -3.45 2.25
CA LYS A 175 7.31 -2.48 3.36
C LYS A 175 7.54 -3.22 4.68
N LYS A 176 8.49 -2.73 5.47
CA LYS A 176 8.96 -3.36 6.71
C LYS A 176 8.77 -2.44 7.91
N GLY A 177 8.68 -3.03 9.09
CA GLY A 177 8.65 -2.29 10.35
C GLY A 177 7.26 -1.75 10.67
N GLU A 178 7.22 -0.54 11.23
CA GLU A 178 5.98 0.08 11.69
C GLU A 178 5.30 0.87 10.58
N CYS A 179 3.97 0.84 10.54
CA CYS A 179 3.17 1.70 9.67
C CYS A 179 2.26 2.62 10.48
N ASN A 180 2.51 3.92 10.38
CA ASN A 180 1.70 4.96 10.99
C ASN A 180 0.75 5.54 9.95
N ILE A 181 -0.54 5.22 10.09
CA ILE A 181 -1.59 5.78 9.23
C ILE A 181 -1.85 7.24 9.67
N PRO A 182 -1.80 8.22 8.73
CA PRO A 182 -2.05 9.63 9.04
C PRO A 182 -3.46 9.89 9.59
N GLU A 183 -3.59 10.91 10.44
CA GLU A 183 -4.87 11.29 11.07
C GLU A 183 -5.97 11.69 10.07
N SER A 184 -5.58 12.17 8.88
CA SER A 184 -6.52 12.54 7.83
C SER A 184 -7.24 11.35 7.20
N VAL A 185 -6.73 10.13 7.39
CA VAL A 185 -7.27 8.93 6.74
C VAL A 185 -8.60 8.54 7.37
N THR A 186 -9.64 8.55 6.56
CA THR A 186 -10.98 8.09 6.93
C THR A 186 -11.29 6.71 6.35
N LYS A 187 -10.55 6.30 5.30
CA LYS A 187 -10.78 5.04 4.59
C LYS A 187 -9.48 4.27 4.33
N ILE A 188 -9.48 3.00 4.73
CA ILE A 188 -8.49 2.01 4.32
C ILE A 188 -9.13 1.14 3.23
N SER A 189 -8.58 1.18 2.02
CA SER A 189 -9.14 0.46 0.87
C SER A 189 -9.06 -1.07 1.03
N SER A 190 -9.90 -1.80 0.30
CA SER A 190 -9.78 -3.25 0.20
C SER A 190 -8.37 -3.64 -0.27
N GLN A 191 -7.81 -4.69 0.33
CA GLN A 191 -6.46 -5.19 0.06
C GLN A 191 -5.32 -4.17 0.26
N ALA A 192 -5.55 -3.04 0.94
CA ALA A 192 -4.56 -1.97 1.03
C ALA A 192 -3.22 -2.42 1.65
N PHE A 193 -3.22 -3.34 2.60
CA PHE A 193 -2.02 -3.96 3.19
C PHE A 193 -1.89 -5.45 2.86
N TYR A 194 -2.55 -5.92 1.80
CA TYR A 194 -2.52 -7.33 1.43
C TYR A 194 -1.08 -7.84 1.25
N GLY A 195 -0.75 -8.90 1.97
CA GLY A 195 0.55 -9.55 1.92
C GLY A 195 1.71 -8.66 2.37
N CYS A 196 1.48 -7.67 3.22
CA CYS A 196 2.56 -6.90 3.85
C CYS A 196 3.29 -7.76 4.90
N VAL A 197 4.09 -8.70 4.42
CA VAL A 197 4.76 -9.72 5.24
C VAL A 197 5.91 -9.18 6.10
N GLY A 198 6.33 -7.94 5.88
CA GLY A 198 7.41 -7.28 6.62
C GLY A 198 6.94 -6.33 7.74
N LEU A 199 5.65 -5.99 7.78
CA LEU A 199 5.12 -5.07 8.80
C LEU A 199 5.03 -5.77 10.14
N THR A 200 5.48 -5.08 11.20
CA THR A 200 5.56 -5.61 12.58
C THR A 200 4.62 -4.89 13.53
N ALA A 201 4.34 -3.61 13.30
CA ALA A 201 3.36 -2.86 14.08
C ALA A 201 2.59 -1.88 13.20
N MET A 202 1.39 -1.51 13.63
CA MET A 202 0.64 -0.45 12.97
C MET A 202 -0.24 0.34 13.93
N ARG A 203 -0.55 1.58 13.52
CA ARG A 203 -1.53 2.45 14.17
C ARG A 203 -2.75 2.66 13.27
N ILE A 204 -3.95 2.48 13.81
CA ILE A 204 -5.24 2.82 13.20
C ILE A 204 -5.80 4.04 13.94
N PRO A 205 -5.78 5.25 13.32
CA PRO A 205 -6.21 6.49 13.98
C PRO A 205 -7.71 6.53 14.21
N HIS A 206 -8.12 7.40 15.14
CA HIS A 206 -9.51 7.57 15.56
C HIS A 206 -10.47 8.03 14.45
N ASN A 207 -9.97 8.58 13.33
CA ASN A 207 -10.79 9.07 12.22
C ASN A 207 -11.12 8.00 11.16
N VAL A 208 -10.57 6.78 11.28
CA VAL A 208 -10.86 5.71 10.32
C VAL A 208 -12.30 5.24 10.47
N ALA A 209 -13.12 5.52 9.46
CA ALA A 209 -14.53 5.18 9.41
C ALA A 209 -14.82 3.94 8.53
N TYR A 210 -13.85 3.48 7.74
CA TYR A 210 -14.01 2.32 6.86
C TYR A 210 -12.72 1.53 6.68
N ILE A 211 -12.82 0.20 6.79
CA ILE A 211 -11.74 -0.74 6.43
C ILE A 211 -12.29 -1.76 5.44
N GLY A 212 -11.70 -1.82 4.24
CA GLY A 212 -12.18 -2.70 3.16
C GLY A 212 -11.82 -4.18 3.32
N ASN A 213 -12.43 -5.01 2.47
CA ASN A 213 -12.19 -6.46 2.44
C ASN A 213 -10.69 -6.79 2.33
N ASP A 214 -10.25 -7.81 3.06
CA ASP A 214 -8.88 -8.32 3.04
C ASP A 214 -7.80 -7.26 3.33
N ALA A 215 -8.14 -6.13 3.96
CA ALA A 215 -7.24 -4.99 4.06
C ALA A 215 -5.88 -5.35 4.68
N PHE A 216 -5.83 -6.23 5.68
CA PHE A 216 -4.60 -6.71 6.33
C PHE A 216 -4.35 -8.19 6.10
N TYR A 217 -4.98 -8.79 5.09
CA TYR A 217 -4.84 -10.20 4.77
C TYR A 217 -3.36 -10.56 4.58
N GLY A 218 -2.88 -11.62 5.25
CA GLY A 218 -1.52 -12.12 5.07
C GLY A 218 -0.43 -11.21 5.64
N CYS A 219 -0.75 -10.29 6.56
CA CYS A 219 0.24 -9.57 7.37
C CYS A 219 0.84 -10.49 8.45
N VAL A 220 1.54 -11.54 8.02
CA VAL A 220 1.97 -12.67 8.86
C VAL A 220 3.00 -12.30 9.94
N LYS A 221 3.71 -11.18 9.78
CA LYS A 221 4.68 -10.65 10.76
C LYS A 221 4.14 -9.52 11.64
N LEU A 222 2.89 -9.09 11.45
CA LEU A 222 2.30 -8.08 12.31
C LEU A 222 2.22 -8.64 13.74
N ARG A 223 2.62 -7.87 14.74
CA ARG A 223 2.64 -8.27 16.17
C ARG A 223 1.88 -7.29 17.04
N THR A 224 1.67 -6.07 16.57
CA THR A 224 1.01 -5.03 17.35
C THR A 224 0.12 -4.17 16.47
N ILE A 225 -1.14 -4.04 16.87
CA ILE A 225 -2.07 -3.06 16.31
C ILE A 225 -2.47 -2.13 17.45
N LYS A 226 -2.22 -0.84 17.28
CA LYS A 226 -2.76 0.21 18.15
C LYS A 226 -3.97 0.82 17.46
N CYS A 227 -5.16 0.55 17.96
CA CYS A 227 -6.42 1.06 17.40
C CYS A 227 -6.99 2.13 18.32
N GLU A 228 -7.25 3.32 17.78
CA GLU A 228 -7.75 4.46 18.54
C GLU A 228 -9.25 4.70 18.39
N LEU A 229 -9.93 3.79 17.71
CA LEU A 229 -11.38 3.88 17.56
C LEU A 229 -12.02 3.54 18.91
N LYS A 230 -12.84 4.45 19.44
CA LYS A 230 -13.51 4.23 20.71
C LYS A 230 -14.48 3.05 20.62
N GLU A 231 -15.18 2.95 19.50
CA GLU A 231 -16.06 1.83 19.17
C GLU A 231 -15.48 1.04 17.99
N PRO A 232 -15.52 -0.30 18.00
CA PRO A 232 -15.02 -1.10 16.89
C PRO A 232 -15.86 -0.87 15.63
N LEU A 233 -15.21 -0.80 14.46
CA LEU A 233 -15.93 -0.84 13.19
C LEU A 233 -16.61 -2.20 13.00
N MET A 234 -17.87 -2.15 12.57
CA MET A 234 -18.75 -3.31 12.36
C MET A 234 -19.67 -3.07 11.14
N GLY A 235 -20.36 -4.11 10.69
CA GLY A 235 -21.31 -4.01 9.57
C GLY A 235 -20.64 -3.53 8.29
N GLU A 236 -21.30 -2.63 7.55
CA GLU A 236 -20.81 -2.13 6.25
C GLU A 236 -19.51 -1.31 6.35
N ALA A 237 -19.17 -0.80 7.54
CA ALA A 237 -17.92 -0.07 7.77
C ALA A 237 -16.70 -0.99 7.87
N MET A 238 -16.91 -2.30 7.99
CA MET A 238 -15.86 -3.30 8.16
C MET A 238 -16.01 -4.40 7.11
N GLY A 239 -14.98 -4.57 6.28
CA GLY A 239 -14.94 -5.59 5.25
C GLY A 239 -14.89 -7.02 5.79
N THR A 240 -14.93 -7.96 4.86
CA THR A 240 -14.70 -9.39 5.15
C THR A 240 -13.21 -9.71 5.21
N ASP A 241 -12.85 -10.73 6.00
CA ASP A 241 -11.49 -11.29 6.08
C ASP A 241 -10.35 -10.27 6.31
N VAL A 242 -10.69 -9.16 6.97
CA VAL A 242 -9.80 -8.00 7.15
C VAL A 242 -8.48 -8.40 7.80
N PHE A 243 -8.52 -9.26 8.82
CA PHE A 243 -7.35 -9.71 9.58
C PHE A 243 -7.01 -11.19 9.35
N GLU A 244 -7.43 -11.77 8.22
CA GLU A 244 -7.13 -13.17 7.92
C GLU A 244 -5.63 -13.39 7.69
N GLN A 245 -5.07 -14.47 8.25
CA GLN A 245 -3.62 -14.75 8.26
C GLN A 245 -2.73 -13.65 8.86
N VAL A 246 -3.27 -12.83 9.76
CA VAL A 246 -2.46 -11.89 10.54
C VAL A 246 -1.67 -12.67 11.62
N SER A 247 -0.39 -12.33 11.76
CA SER A 247 0.52 -12.90 12.77
C SER A 247 0.86 -14.39 12.68
N THR A 248 0.44 -15.11 11.64
CA THR A 248 0.60 -16.57 11.55
C THR A 248 2.00 -17.07 11.14
N GLY A 249 2.97 -16.17 10.91
CA GLY A 249 4.25 -16.49 10.26
C GLY A 249 5.35 -17.10 11.15
N ASP A 250 5.23 -17.06 12.48
CA ASP A 250 6.23 -17.60 13.41
C ASP A 250 5.55 -18.47 14.50
N ILE A 251 6.30 -19.44 15.06
CA ILE A 251 5.86 -20.29 16.18
C ILE A 251 5.59 -19.40 17.40
N GLY A 252 4.30 -19.18 17.72
CA GLY A 252 3.84 -18.33 18.82
C GLY A 252 3.24 -16.98 18.41
N GLY A 253 3.12 -16.68 17.11
CA GLY A 253 2.66 -15.38 16.60
C GLY A 253 1.19 -15.09 16.90
N SER A 254 0.94 -14.33 17.96
CA SER A 254 -0.34 -13.64 18.18
C SER A 254 -0.15 -12.13 18.11
N CYS A 255 -1.02 -11.44 17.37
CA CYS A 255 -1.03 -9.98 17.37
C CYS A 255 -1.61 -9.48 18.68
N LYS A 256 -0.95 -8.52 19.33
CA LYS A 256 -1.57 -7.74 20.39
C LYS A 256 -2.38 -6.60 19.79
N LEU A 257 -3.66 -6.56 20.12
CA LEU A 257 -4.52 -5.44 19.79
C LEU A 257 -4.66 -4.55 21.02
N TYR A 258 -4.15 -3.34 20.92
CA TYR A 258 -4.34 -2.29 21.92
C TYR A 258 -5.53 -1.43 21.50
N VAL A 259 -6.52 -1.31 22.38
CA VAL A 259 -7.75 -0.52 22.17
C VAL A 259 -7.91 0.53 23.27
N PRO A 260 -8.75 1.57 23.07
CA PRO A 260 -8.95 2.59 24.08
C PRO A 260 -9.51 2.00 25.38
N LEU A 261 -9.25 2.69 26.50
CA LEU A 261 -9.83 2.36 27.80
C LEU A 261 -11.37 2.26 27.71
N ASP A 262 -11.95 1.30 28.42
CA ASP A 262 -13.38 0.98 28.46
C ASP A 262 -13.97 0.56 27.11
N SER A 263 -13.15 0.05 26.18
CA SER A 263 -13.61 -0.44 24.87
C SER A 263 -13.36 -1.93 24.67
N LYS A 264 -12.57 -2.58 25.54
CA LYS A 264 -12.16 -3.98 25.33
C LYS A 264 -13.33 -4.92 25.10
N ASN A 265 -14.36 -4.86 25.95
CA ASN A 265 -15.51 -5.76 25.84
C ASN A 265 -16.22 -5.62 24.48
N ALA A 266 -16.37 -4.40 23.95
CA ALA A 266 -16.97 -4.18 22.64
C ALA A 266 -16.15 -4.82 21.51
N TYR A 267 -14.82 -4.74 21.60
CA TYR A 267 -13.90 -5.35 20.65
C TYR A 267 -13.86 -6.88 20.73
N GLU A 268 -14.01 -7.45 21.93
CA GLU A 268 -14.07 -8.91 22.13
C GLU A 268 -15.33 -9.53 21.50
N GLU A 269 -16.43 -8.77 21.39
CA GLU A 269 -17.67 -9.23 20.75
C GLU A 269 -17.73 -8.94 19.24
N ALA A 270 -16.95 -7.98 18.75
CA ALA A 270 -17.00 -7.55 17.35
C ALA A 270 -16.36 -8.58 16.38
N ALA A 271 -17.09 -9.00 15.34
CA ALA A 271 -16.78 -10.19 14.54
C ALA A 271 -15.37 -10.26 13.92
N GLN A 272 -14.82 -9.15 13.41
CA GLN A 272 -13.47 -9.12 12.85
C GLN A 272 -12.39 -8.93 13.93
N TRP A 273 -12.71 -8.20 15.00
CA TRP A 273 -11.78 -7.85 16.07
C TRP A 273 -11.58 -8.98 17.08
N LYS A 274 -12.60 -9.80 17.31
CA LYS A 274 -12.53 -10.97 18.19
C LYS A 274 -11.48 -12.01 17.76
N LYS A 275 -10.99 -11.94 16.52
CA LYS A 275 -9.84 -12.73 16.03
C LYS A 275 -8.58 -12.50 16.88
N PHE A 276 -8.50 -11.39 17.62
CA PHE A 276 -7.39 -11.06 18.49
C PHE A 276 -7.55 -11.57 19.92
N VAL A 277 -8.66 -12.18 20.32
CA VAL A 277 -8.84 -12.78 21.65
C VAL A 277 -7.86 -13.95 21.85
N PRO A 278 -7.18 -14.07 23.01
CA PRO A 278 -7.29 -13.26 24.24
C PRO A 278 -6.33 -12.05 24.31
N ASN A 279 -5.69 -11.70 23.20
CA ASN A 279 -4.64 -10.67 23.09
C ASN A 279 -5.18 -9.24 22.84
N ILE A 280 -6.40 -8.96 23.33
CA ILE A 280 -6.97 -7.61 23.33
C ILE A 280 -6.63 -6.97 24.68
N MET A 281 -5.92 -5.85 24.63
CA MET A 281 -5.44 -5.10 25.78
C MET A 281 -6.00 -3.69 25.72
N GLU A 282 -6.43 -3.18 26.87
CA GLU A 282 -6.72 -1.75 26.99
C GLU A 282 -5.40 -1.02 27.20
N ASP A 283 -5.19 0.00 26.40
CA ASP A 283 -4.02 0.84 26.52
C ASP A 283 -4.43 2.16 27.14
N GLN A 284 -3.99 2.36 28.39
CA GLN A 284 -4.17 3.61 29.14
C GLN A 284 -3.46 4.80 28.48
N THR A 285 -2.64 4.55 27.45
CA THR A 285 -1.90 5.55 26.70
C THR A 285 -2.50 5.91 25.33
N LEU A 286 -3.61 5.30 24.85
CA LEU A 286 -4.17 5.55 23.50
C LEU A 286 -4.93 6.88 23.33
N GLY A 287 -4.39 7.94 23.90
CA GLY A 287 -4.54 9.32 23.45
C GLY A 287 -3.20 10.08 23.49
N ILE A 288 -2.09 9.37 23.67
CA ILE A 288 -0.75 9.90 23.87
C ILE A 288 0.11 9.30 22.78
N ASP A 289 0.67 10.14 21.91
CA ASP A 289 1.74 9.72 21.04
C ASP A 289 2.92 9.35 21.93
N VAL A 290 3.02 8.08 22.35
CA VAL A 290 4.26 7.57 22.92
C VAL A 290 5.21 7.41 21.73
N ILE A 291 6.00 8.45 21.45
CA ILE A 291 7.22 8.28 20.64
C ILE A 291 8.34 7.96 21.62
N SER A 292 8.63 6.67 21.78
CA SER A 292 9.96 6.21 22.13
C SER A 292 10.80 6.23 20.86
N ASN A 293 11.76 7.15 20.76
CA ASN A 293 12.93 6.88 19.94
C ASN A 293 14.01 6.26 20.84
N SER A 294 15.13 5.77 20.27
CA SER A 294 16.18 5.10 21.03
C SER A 294 16.70 5.90 22.23
N ASP A 295 16.54 7.23 22.21
CA ASP A 295 17.24 8.14 23.13
C ASP A 295 16.29 8.92 24.06
N ILE A 296 15.02 9.11 23.69
CA ILE A 296 14.02 9.85 24.48
C ILE A 296 12.66 9.14 24.38
N SER A 297 12.03 8.95 25.54
CA SER A 297 10.64 8.50 25.67
C SER A 297 9.81 9.56 26.37
N VAL A 298 8.62 9.80 25.83
CA VAL A 298 7.59 10.67 26.43
C VAL A 298 6.32 9.86 26.55
N ARG A 299 5.71 9.83 27.74
CA ARG A 299 4.41 9.20 27.98
C ARG A 299 3.62 9.99 29.01
N SER A 300 2.33 9.70 29.12
CA SER A 300 1.53 10.18 30.25
C SER A 300 1.15 9.04 31.18
N GLU A 301 1.11 9.32 32.47
CA GLU A 301 0.75 8.35 33.51
C GLU A 301 0.21 9.12 34.71
N SER A 302 -1.00 8.78 35.18
CA SER A 302 -1.59 9.32 36.42
C SER A 302 -1.56 10.85 36.55
N GLY A 303 -1.97 11.59 35.50
CA GLY A 303 -1.99 13.07 35.52
C GLY A 303 -0.61 13.74 35.40
N LYS A 304 0.41 12.99 34.99
CA LYS A 304 1.77 13.50 34.80
C LYS A 304 2.30 13.15 33.41
N ILE A 305 3.15 14.02 32.87
CA ILE A 305 3.99 13.72 31.70
C ILE A 305 5.31 13.17 32.22
N LEU A 306 5.65 11.95 31.80
CA LEU A 306 6.91 11.31 32.11
C LEU A 306 7.83 11.39 30.89
N ILE A 307 9.05 11.87 31.13
CA ILE A 307 10.07 12.03 30.11
C ILE A 307 11.30 11.32 30.59
N ALA A 308 11.78 10.35 29.82
CA ALA A 308 13.03 9.66 30.11
C ALA A 308 13.98 9.78 28.93
N THR A 309 15.25 10.00 29.22
CA THR A 309 16.34 10.06 28.24
C THR A 309 17.30 8.91 28.48
N LYS A 310 17.90 8.39 27.41
CA LYS A 310 18.86 7.29 27.46
C LYS A 310 20.30 7.78 27.36
N ASP A 311 20.75 8.17 26.17
CA ASP A 311 22.18 8.38 25.90
C ASP A 311 22.61 9.86 26.03
N ASN A 312 21.70 10.82 25.79
CA ASN A 312 22.00 12.26 25.81
C ASN A 312 20.98 13.05 26.63
N ALA A 313 21.43 14.17 27.21
CA ALA A 313 20.52 15.13 27.84
C ALA A 313 19.64 15.80 26.78
N ALA A 314 18.41 16.15 27.16
CA ALA A 314 17.44 16.75 26.27
C ALA A 314 16.88 18.07 26.84
N TYR A 315 16.85 19.11 26.00
CA TYR A 315 16.09 20.32 26.27
C TYR A 315 14.63 20.09 25.91
N ILE A 316 13.76 20.22 26.91
CA ILE A 316 12.33 19.95 26.79
C ILE A 316 11.54 21.24 26.95
N HIS A 317 10.64 21.50 25.99
CA HIS A 317 9.59 22.50 26.11
C HIS A 317 8.23 21.82 25.98
N ILE A 318 7.29 22.10 26.89
CA ILE A 318 5.93 21.59 26.83
C ILE A 318 4.99 22.76 26.59
N TYR A 319 4.19 22.69 25.53
CA TYR A 319 3.21 23.69 25.14
C TYR A 319 1.81 23.16 25.39
N ASN A 320 0.86 24.01 25.76
CA ASN A 320 -0.57 23.66 25.68
C ASN A 320 -1.10 23.90 24.25
N VAL A 321 -2.38 23.58 23.99
CA VAL A 321 -3.03 23.79 22.68
C VAL A 321 -3.10 25.25 22.22
N ALA A 322 -3.00 26.21 23.14
CA ALA A 322 -2.93 27.63 22.80
C ALA A 322 -1.50 28.07 22.40
N GLY A 323 -0.53 27.15 22.35
CA GLY A 323 0.87 27.43 22.02
C GLY A 323 1.65 28.07 23.17
N VAL A 324 1.10 28.08 24.40
CA VAL A 324 1.77 28.65 25.58
C VAL A 324 2.66 27.59 26.22
N ILE A 325 3.91 27.95 26.54
CA ILE A 325 4.84 27.08 27.26
C ILE A 325 4.36 26.91 28.70
N VAL A 326 4.17 25.66 29.10
CA VAL A 326 3.77 25.23 30.45
C VAL A 326 4.97 24.71 31.24
N TYR A 327 5.92 24.05 30.57
CA TYR A 327 7.20 23.63 31.17
C TYR A 327 8.37 23.87 30.21
N SER A 328 9.52 24.23 30.77
CA SER A 328 10.79 24.34 30.07
C SER A 328 11.90 23.86 30.97
N CYS A 329 12.56 22.75 30.63
CA CYS A 329 13.57 22.13 31.47
C CYS A 329 14.61 21.34 30.68
N ILE A 330 15.70 20.97 31.34
CA ILE A 330 16.70 20.04 30.82
C ILE A 330 16.50 18.71 31.55
N VAL A 331 16.39 17.62 30.79
CA VAL A 331 16.39 16.25 31.31
C VAL A 331 17.79 15.68 31.10
N PRO A 332 18.57 15.40 32.16
CA PRO A 332 19.93 14.85 32.03
C PRO A 332 19.93 13.46 31.40
N ALA A 333 21.00 13.08 30.70
CA ALA A 333 21.17 11.75 30.11
C ALA A 333 20.93 10.62 31.14
N ALA A 334 20.39 9.49 30.69
CA ALA A 334 20.08 8.32 31.51
C ALA A 334 19.17 8.58 32.74
N THR A 335 18.37 9.65 32.71
CA THR A 335 17.41 9.96 33.79
C THR A 335 15.97 9.97 33.31
N SER A 336 15.04 10.10 34.26
CA SER A 336 13.64 10.38 34.00
C SER A 336 13.12 11.47 34.92
N ILE A 337 12.19 12.28 34.40
CA ILE A 337 11.45 13.28 35.17
C ILE A 337 9.95 13.03 35.02
N SER A 338 9.18 13.56 35.98
CA SER A 338 7.73 13.51 35.98
C SER A 338 7.19 14.92 36.24
N LEU A 339 6.38 15.42 35.31
CA LEU A 339 5.86 16.78 35.33
C LEU A 339 4.33 16.74 35.49
N PRO A 340 3.77 17.26 36.59
CA PRO A 340 2.32 17.29 36.77
C PRO A 340 1.69 18.31 35.82
N VAL A 341 0.59 17.95 35.19
CA VAL A 341 -0.14 18.81 34.26
C VAL A 341 -1.64 18.62 34.45
N GLN A 342 -2.42 19.64 34.11
CA GLN A 342 -3.88 19.52 34.12
C GLN A 342 -4.36 18.66 32.94
N ILE A 343 -5.61 18.18 33.04
CA ILE A 343 -6.32 17.52 31.94
C ILE A 343 -6.28 18.45 30.72
N GLY A 344 -5.90 17.90 29.56
CA GLY A 344 -5.71 18.69 28.34
C GLY A 344 -4.66 18.11 27.41
N VAL A 345 -4.50 18.75 26.25
CA VAL A 345 -3.54 18.33 25.22
C VAL A 345 -2.30 19.23 25.25
N TYR A 346 -1.14 18.61 25.15
CA TYR A 346 0.16 19.24 25.19
C TYR A 346 1.03 18.83 24.00
N ILE A 347 1.96 19.69 23.62
CA ILE A 347 3.04 19.39 22.68
C ILE A 347 4.34 19.40 23.45
N VAL A 348 5.03 18.27 23.53
CA VAL A 348 6.36 18.12 24.12
C VAL A 348 7.39 18.19 23.00
N LYS A 349 8.19 19.25 22.99
CA LYS A 349 9.29 19.48 22.07
C LYS A 349 10.63 19.13 22.72
N ALA A 350 11.42 18.29 22.06
CA ALA A 350 12.76 17.91 22.45
C ALA A 350 13.74 18.18 21.28
N GLY A 351 14.46 19.30 21.35
CA GLY A 351 15.27 19.78 20.21
C GLY A 351 14.41 20.03 18.95
N ASN A 352 14.75 19.36 17.84
CA ASN A 352 14.01 19.45 16.57
C ASN A 352 12.81 18.50 16.48
N LYS A 353 12.51 17.75 17.55
CA LYS A 353 11.43 16.77 17.59
C LYS A 353 10.27 17.29 18.42
N GLN A 354 9.05 16.89 18.09
CA GLN A 354 7.84 17.24 18.83
C GLN A 354 6.90 16.04 18.93
N VAL A 355 6.22 15.93 20.06
CA VAL A 355 5.31 14.83 20.41
C VAL A 355 4.05 15.44 21.02
N LYS A 356 2.86 14.95 20.66
CA LYS A 356 1.61 15.38 21.28
C LYS A 356 1.24 14.43 22.42
N VAL A 357 0.92 14.98 23.58
CA VAL A 357 0.55 14.22 24.78
C VAL A 357 -0.82 14.69 25.26
N SER A 358 -1.80 13.79 25.30
CA SER A 358 -3.10 14.09 25.91
C SER A 358 -3.14 13.59 27.35
N MET A 359 -3.60 14.46 28.24
CA MET A 359 -3.83 14.18 29.66
C MET A 359 -5.33 14.03 29.86
N LYS A 360 -5.75 12.88 30.37
CA LYS A 360 -7.13 12.60 30.76
C LYS A 360 -7.33 12.71 32.25
#